data_AF-A0A2G9RQT3-F1
#
_entry.id   AF-A0A2G9RQT3-F1
#
_cell.length_a   1.000
_cell.length_b   1.000
_cell.length_c   1.000
_cell.angle_alpha   90.00
_cell.angle_beta   90.00
_cell.angle_gamma   90.00
#
_symmetry.space_group_name_H-M   'P 1'
#
loop_
_entity.id
_entity.type
_entity.pdbx_description
1 polymer ?
#
loop_
_entity_poly.entity_id
_entity_poly.type
_entity_poly.pdbx_seq_one_letter_code
_entity_poly.pdbx_strand_id
1 'polypeptide(L)'
;MLANNYEIGDVVTYKTHGYNFVVTIPAGASNLEVRQRGYKGLISDDNYLAVKNSQGRYLLNGNYIVSAVERDIPIRGSLLKYSGTGTAVEALQAINNIQEPLTIEVLCVGKMTPPRLRFTFYIPREKRDNSAGQIISNSLVALPPPPPRPKPQSQWSTGNWGECSVTCGNGQQTRIVECRDPWEHLASDCPTSLRPPVVRTCGDPCPMWEAGEWTSCSKVCGRGFKRRQLRCSAGGGVTLPREHCKLKRKPQELDFCMVRP
;
A
#
# COMPACT_ATOMS: atom_id res chain seq x y z
N MET A 1 17.29 38.17 13.75
CA MET A 1 16.96 36.72 13.88
C MET A 1 16.52 36.26 12.51
N LEU A 2 17.29 35.40 11.83
CA LEU A 2 16.89 34.88 10.52
C LEU A 2 16.09 33.61 10.78
N ALA A 3 14.77 33.70 10.67
CA ALA A 3 13.87 32.56 10.75
C ALA A 3 13.54 32.09 9.33
N ASN A 4 13.54 30.78 9.11
CA ASN A 4 13.01 30.24 7.86
C ASN A 4 11.51 30.01 8.08
N ASN A 5 10.67 30.70 7.31
CA ASN A 5 9.24 30.41 7.26
C ASN A 5 9.03 29.28 6.25
N TYR A 6 8.57 28.13 6.73
CA TYR A 6 8.12 27.06 5.85
C TYR A 6 6.62 27.24 5.64
N GLU A 7 6.23 27.88 4.54
CA GLU A 7 4.83 27.96 4.10
C GLU A 7 4.67 27.02 2.91
N ILE A 8 3.98 25.89 3.12
CA ILE A 8 3.51 25.06 2.01
C ILE A 8 2.02 25.32 1.89
N GLY A 9 1.65 26.05 0.84
CA GLY A 9 0.30 26.52 0.60
C GLY A 9 -0.28 25.95 -0.68
N ASP A 10 -0.33 24.63 -0.82
CA ASP A 10 -0.79 23.98 -2.05
C ASP A 10 -2.00 23.07 -1.86
N VAL A 11 -2.73 22.90 -2.97
CA VAL A 11 -3.84 21.94 -3.10
C VAL A 11 -3.22 20.55 -3.17
N VAL A 12 -3.23 19.83 -2.05
CA VAL A 12 -2.70 18.47 -2.00
C VAL A 12 -3.81 17.49 -2.38
N THR A 13 -3.68 16.88 -3.56
CA THR A 13 -4.59 15.81 -4.00
C THR A 13 -4.06 14.47 -3.52
N TYR A 14 -4.69 13.92 -2.48
CA TYR A 14 -4.35 12.60 -1.95
C TYR A 14 -4.91 11.50 -2.86
N LYS A 15 -4.07 10.53 -3.24
CA LYS A 15 -4.43 9.47 -4.21
C LYS A 15 -5.03 8.21 -3.55
N THR A 16 -5.12 8.14 -2.23
CA THR A 16 -5.61 6.96 -1.49
C THR A 16 -6.48 7.33 -0.30
N HIS A 17 -7.53 6.53 -0.06
CA HIS A 17 -8.29 6.57 1.18
C HIS A 17 -7.39 6.15 2.35
N GLY A 18 -7.61 6.73 3.52
CA GLY A 18 -6.83 6.50 4.73
C GLY A 18 -5.94 7.68 5.10
N TYR A 19 -4.91 7.41 5.89
CA TYR A 19 -4.00 8.42 6.42
C TYR A 19 -2.91 8.76 5.40
N ASN A 20 -2.87 10.02 4.99
CA ASN A 20 -1.91 10.53 4.02
C ASN A 20 -0.91 11.46 4.71
N PHE A 21 0.38 11.22 4.50
CA PHE A 21 1.45 12.04 5.08
C PHE A 21 1.44 13.47 4.52
N VAL A 22 1.65 14.45 5.40
CA VAL A 22 1.81 15.87 5.03
C VAL A 22 3.23 16.34 5.31
N VAL A 23 3.60 16.37 6.58
CA VAL A 23 4.86 16.96 7.04
C VAL A 23 5.24 16.41 8.41
N THR A 24 6.54 16.33 8.66
CA THR A 24 7.07 16.13 10.01
C THR A 24 7.57 17.47 10.55
N ILE A 25 6.99 17.92 11.66
CA ILE A 25 7.41 19.12 12.38
C ILE A 25 8.56 18.72 13.31
N PRO A 26 9.76 19.30 13.15
CA PRO A 26 10.91 18.93 13.97
C PRO A 26 10.82 19.49 15.39
N ALA A 27 11.56 18.85 16.31
CA ALA A 27 11.80 19.42 17.63
C ALA A 27 12.51 20.78 17.51
N GLY A 28 12.21 21.71 18.40
CA GLY A 28 12.64 23.10 18.38
C GLY A 28 11.75 24.03 17.56
N ALA A 29 10.78 23.51 16.79
CA ALA A 29 9.88 24.35 16.00
C ALA A 29 8.91 25.17 16.89
N SER A 30 8.65 26.42 16.52
CA SER A 30 7.70 27.32 17.18
C SER A 30 6.68 27.91 16.20
N ASN A 31 5.62 28.52 16.75
CA ASN A 31 4.45 29.04 16.03
C ASN A 31 3.95 28.07 14.95
N LEU A 32 3.77 26.80 15.33
CA LEU A 32 3.13 25.84 14.45
C LEU A 32 1.66 26.23 14.26
N GLU A 33 1.25 26.38 13.02
CA GLU A 33 -0.14 26.49 12.60
C GLU A 33 -0.38 25.58 11.40
N VAL A 34 -1.37 24.70 11.48
CA VAL A 34 -1.83 23.86 10.37
C VAL A 34 -3.32 24.13 10.17
N ARG A 35 -3.73 24.36 8.92
CA ARG A 35 -5.10 24.66 8.54
C ARG A 35 -5.51 23.83 7.35
N GLN A 36 -6.52 23.00 7.55
CA GLN A 36 -7.23 22.32 6.48
C GLN A 36 -8.51 23.12 6.18
N ARG A 37 -8.78 23.33 4.90
CA ARG A 37 -10.05 23.90 4.44
C ARG A 37 -10.64 22.99 3.39
N GLY A 38 -11.91 22.64 3.58
CA GLY A 38 -12.60 21.74 2.67
C GLY A 38 -12.71 22.29 1.25
N TYR A 39 -12.82 21.38 0.29
CA TYR A 39 -12.96 21.73 -1.12
C TYR A 39 -14.15 22.68 -1.33
N LYS A 40 -13.90 23.85 -1.93
CA LYS A 40 -14.89 24.93 -2.12
C LYS A 40 -15.59 25.39 -0.83
N GLY A 41 -15.00 25.16 0.36
CA GLY A 41 -15.57 25.57 1.64
C GLY A 41 -16.59 24.61 2.24
N LEU A 42 -16.63 23.36 1.79
CA LEU A 42 -17.40 22.29 2.43
C LEU A 42 -16.89 22.07 3.87
N ILE A 43 -17.83 21.92 4.82
CA ILE A 43 -17.54 21.65 6.23
C ILE A 43 -17.30 20.15 6.48
N SER A 44 -17.98 19.29 5.71
CA SER A 44 -17.78 17.84 5.74
C SER A 44 -17.25 17.40 4.38
N ASP A 45 -15.95 17.64 4.16
CA ASP A 45 -15.26 17.21 2.93
C ASP A 45 -14.61 15.82 3.07
N ASP A 46 -14.92 15.10 4.15
CA ASP A 46 -14.42 13.77 4.50
C ASP A 46 -12.88 13.69 4.63
N ASN A 47 -12.24 14.85 4.88
CA ASN A 47 -10.81 14.99 5.11
C ASN A 47 -10.56 15.60 6.49
N TYR A 48 -9.73 14.95 7.31
CA TYR A 48 -9.54 15.35 8.71
C TYR A 48 -8.06 15.34 9.09
N LEU A 49 -7.60 16.35 9.81
CA LEU A 49 -6.24 16.40 10.34
C LEU A 49 -6.02 15.27 11.35
N ALA A 50 -4.87 14.62 11.27
CA ALA A 50 -4.41 13.63 12.24
C ALA A 50 -2.97 13.92 12.62
N VAL A 51 -2.60 13.59 13.86
CA VAL A 51 -1.27 13.86 14.40
C VAL A 51 -0.73 12.62 15.08
N LYS A 52 0.53 12.27 14.76
CA LYS A 52 1.28 11.21 15.43
C LYS A 52 2.50 11.77 16.14
N ASN A 53 2.88 11.11 17.23
CA ASN A 53 4.19 11.33 17.85
C ASN A 53 5.31 10.59 17.09
N SER A 54 6.55 10.78 17.53
CA SER A 54 7.75 10.13 16.97
C SER A 54 7.76 8.60 17.07
N GLN A 55 6.92 8.01 17.93
CA GLN A 55 6.75 6.57 18.07
C GLN A 55 5.65 6.00 17.16
N GLY A 56 5.01 6.85 16.34
CA GLY A 56 3.93 6.46 15.44
C GLY A 56 2.55 6.35 16.09
N ARG A 57 2.41 6.70 17.37
CA ARG A 57 1.10 6.69 18.06
C ARG A 57 0.33 7.96 17.73
N TYR A 58 -0.96 7.79 17.40
CA TYR A 58 -1.85 8.92 17.17
C TYR A 58 -2.15 9.68 18.47
N LEU A 59 -1.94 10.99 18.42
CA LEU A 59 -2.32 11.97 19.43
C LEU A 59 -3.65 12.65 19.07
N LEU A 60 -3.93 12.79 17.78
CA LEU A 60 -5.18 13.35 17.23
C LEU A 60 -5.71 12.45 16.13
N ASN A 61 -7.02 12.22 16.13
CA ASN A 61 -7.81 11.56 15.08
C ASN A 61 -7.22 10.23 14.57
N GLY A 62 -6.83 9.36 15.50
CA GLY A 62 -6.32 8.00 15.23
C GLY A 62 -7.41 6.95 15.13
N ASN A 63 -7.06 5.76 14.60
CA ASN A 63 -7.96 4.61 14.47
C ASN A 63 -9.28 4.92 13.74
N TYR A 64 -9.26 5.85 12.78
CA TYR A 64 -10.44 6.31 12.03
C TYR A 64 -11.52 7.00 12.91
N ILE A 65 -11.18 7.42 14.13
CA ILE A 65 -12.08 8.15 15.03
C ILE A 65 -11.72 9.64 14.98
N VAL A 66 -12.68 10.49 14.61
CA VAL A 66 -12.47 11.94 14.46
C VAL A 66 -13.11 12.74 15.60
N SER A 67 -12.47 13.82 16.01
CA SER A 67 -12.96 14.72 17.06
C SER A 67 -13.71 15.90 16.44
N ALA A 68 -15.04 15.92 16.58
CA ALA A 68 -15.87 17.00 16.02
C ALA A 68 -15.73 18.35 16.76
N VAL A 69 -15.22 18.32 17.99
CA VAL A 69 -15.10 19.48 18.89
C VAL A 69 -13.64 19.88 19.12
N GLU A 70 -13.47 21.09 19.62
CA GLU A 70 -12.17 21.61 20.05
C GLU A 70 -11.52 20.69 21.10
N ARG A 71 -10.20 20.48 20.98
CA ARG A 71 -9.41 19.71 21.93
C ARG A 71 -8.05 20.34 22.20
N ASP A 72 -7.67 20.30 23.47
CA ASP A 72 -6.32 20.56 23.94
C ASP A 72 -5.58 19.23 24.10
N ILE A 73 -4.47 19.07 23.37
CA ILE A 73 -3.73 17.81 23.25
C ILE A 73 -2.34 18.01 23.86
N PRO A 74 -2.08 17.46 25.06
CA PRO A 74 -0.79 17.61 25.72
C PRO A 74 0.30 16.88 24.94
N ILE A 75 1.40 17.59 24.70
CA ILE A 75 2.63 17.04 24.12
C ILE A 75 3.81 17.39 25.01
N ARG A 76 4.98 16.79 24.79
CA ARG A 76 6.13 17.05 25.65
C ARG A 76 6.50 18.53 25.65
N GLY A 77 6.32 19.20 26.79
CA GLY A 77 6.68 20.62 26.98
C GLY A 77 5.80 21.65 26.23
N SER A 78 4.70 21.23 25.61
CA SER A 78 3.80 22.11 24.87
C SER A 78 2.37 21.58 24.86
N LEU A 79 1.45 22.30 24.23
CA LEU A 79 0.05 21.93 24.07
C LEU A 79 -0.36 22.22 22.63
N LEU A 80 -1.03 21.27 21.98
CA LEU A 80 -1.66 21.51 20.68
C LEU A 80 -3.13 21.83 20.90
N LYS A 81 -3.58 22.96 20.34
CA LYS A 81 -4.98 23.35 20.25
C LYS A 81 -5.53 22.94 18.91
N TYR A 82 -6.56 22.11 18.92
CA TYR A 82 -7.21 21.60 17.72
C TYR A 82 -8.67 22.07 17.68
N SER A 83 -9.14 22.66 16.59
CA SER A 83 -10.46 23.31 16.51
C SER A 83 -11.66 22.36 16.43
N GLY A 84 -11.44 21.08 16.09
CA GLY A 84 -12.52 20.16 15.74
C GLY A 84 -12.87 20.16 14.25
N THR A 85 -13.52 19.08 13.80
CA THR A 85 -14.02 18.93 12.41
C THR A 85 -15.36 19.63 12.17
N GLY A 86 -15.98 20.23 13.19
CA GLY A 86 -17.28 20.91 13.08
C GLY A 86 -17.22 22.28 12.40
N THR A 87 -16.03 22.78 12.06
CA THR A 87 -15.80 24.10 11.48
C THR A 87 -15.43 23.99 10.00
N ALA A 88 -15.71 25.04 9.21
CA ALA A 88 -15.34 25.09 7.79
C ALA A 88 -13.82 25.11 7.54
N VAL A 89 -13.05 25.40 8.59
CA VAL A 89 -11.59 25.36 8.60
C VAL A 89 -11.18 24.62 9.86
N GLU A 90 -10.57 23.47 9.67
CA GLU A 90 -9.99 22.68 10.73
C GLU A 90 -8.56 23.20 11.00
N ALA A 91 -8.27 23.57 12.23
CA ALA A 91 -7.02 24.21 12.60
C ALA A 91 -6.33 23.48 13.76
N LEU A 92 -5.00 23.42 13.69
CA LEU A 92 -4.14 22.89 14.74
C LEU A 92 -3.03 23.90 15.02
N GLN A 93 -2.86 24.31 16.28
CA GLN A 93 -1.85 25.28 16.70
C GLN A 93 -1.06 24.80 17.91
N ALA A 94 0.24 25.06 17.95
CA ALA A 94 1.06 24.79 19.14
C ALA A 94 1.22 26.05 20.00
N ILE A 95 0.99 25.93 21.31
CA ILE A 95 1.14 27.06 22.25
C ILE A 95 2.61 27.39 22.50
N ASN A 96 3.42 26.36 22.74
CA ASN A 96 4.86 26.49 22.99
C ASN A 96 5.66 25.77 21.91
N ASN A 97 6.98 25.90 21.99
CA ASN A 97 7.89 25.16 21.12
C ASN A 97 7.68 23.64 21.23
N ILE A 98 7.78 22.98 20.09
CA ILE A 98 7.62 21.54 19.98
C ILE A 98 8.93 20.90 20.44
N GLN A 99 8.91 20.11 21.50
CA GLN A 99 10.12 19.48 22.05
C GLN A 99 10.41 18.11 21.44
N GLU A 100 9.45 17.52 20.74
CA GLU A 100 9.57 16.22 20.09
C GLU A 100 8.99 16.27 18.67
N PRO A 101 9.55 15.53 17.69
CA PRO A 101 9.02 15.56 16.33
C PRO A 101 7.56 15.06 16.27
N LEU A 102 6.73 15.79 15.53
CA LEU A 102 5.33 15.45 15.30
C LEU A 102 5.12 15.17 13.81
N THR A 103 4.36 14.12 13.48
CA THR A 103 3.95 13.86 12.09
C THR A 103 2.51 14.28 11.89
N ILE A 104 2.28 15.15 10.92
CA ILE A 104 0.96 15.61 10.51
C ILE A 104 0.51 14.77 9.30
N GLU A 105 -0.71 14.25 9.39
CA GLU A 105 -1.38 13.49 8.33
C GLU A 105 -2.77 14.07 8.07
N VAL A 106 -3.33 13.76 6.90
CA VAL A 106 -4.75 13.95 6.59
C VAL A 106 -5.41 12.59 6.38
N LEU A 107 -6.45 12.32 7.16
CA LEU A 107 -7.31 11.16 7.02
C LEU A 107 -8.38 11.46 5.96
N CYS A 108 -8.37 10.72 4.85
CA CYS A 108 -9.36 10.81 3.78
C CYS A 108 -10.28 9.57 3.82
N VAL A 109 -11.57 9.73 4.13
CA VAL A 109 -12.51 8.58 4.28
C VAL A 109 -13.66 8.54 3.30
N GLY A 110 -13.96 9.66 2.63
CA GLY A 110 -15.12 9.76 1.73
C GLY A 110 -14.73 10.20 0.34
N LYS A 111 -15.38 11.25 -0.17
CA LYS A 111 -15.10 11.71 -1.54
C LYS A 111 -13.65 12.22 -1.58
N MET A 112 -12.86 11.71 -2.52
CA MET A 112 -11.48 12.14 -2.77
C MET A 112 -11.42 13.55 -3.37
N THR A 113 -12.01 14.52 -2.68
CA THR A 113 -11.91 15.93 -3.01
C THR A 113 -10.63 16.46 -2.37
N PRO A 114 -9.76 17.15 -3.12
CA PRO A 114 -8.50 17.63 -2.59
C PRO A 114 -8.76 18.79 -1.62
N PRO A 115 -8.43 18.65 -0.32
CA PRO A 115 -8.55 19.75 0.62
C PRO A 115 -7.42 20.76 0.38
N ARG A 116 -7.63 22.00 0.80
CA ARG A 116 -6.58 23.01 0.82
C ARG A 116 -5.90 22.97 2.17
N LEU A 117 -4.66 22.47 2.19
CA LEU A 117 -3.87 22.39 3.39
C LEU A 117 -2.81 23.49 3.38
N ARG A 118 -2.68 24.20 4.50
CA ARG A 118 -1.62 25.17 4.73
C ARG A 118 -1.00 24.90 6.08
N PHE A 119 0.32 24.95 6.15
CA PHE A 119 1.02 24.93 7.43
C PHE A 119 2.17 25.90 7.45
N THR A 120 2.46 26.39 8.65
CA THR A 120 3.57 27.29 8.95
C THR A 120 4.19 26.90 10.29
N PHE A 121 5.52 27.01 10.37
CA PHE A 121 6.28 26.90 11.62
C PHE A 121 7.66 27.55 11.44
N TYR A 122 8.32 27.82 12.56
CA TYR A 122 9.62 28.48 12.61
C TYR A 122 10.65 27.58 13.27
N ILE A 123 11.84 27.46 12.68
CA ILE A 123 13.00 26.80 13.30
C ILE A 123 14.03 27.86 13.67
N PRO A 124 14.45 27.97 14.95
CA PRO A 124 15.55 28.84 15.34
C PRO A 124 16.86 28.44 14.66
N ARG A 125 17.61 29.40 14.10
CA ARG A 125 18.97 29.17 13.63
C ARG A 125 19.95 29.14 14.81
N GLU A 126 20.84 28.15 14.82
CA GLU A 126 21.94 28.11 15.78
C GLU A 126 22.82 29.37 15.64
N LYS A 127 23.06 30.07 16.76
CA LYS A 127 24.05 31.14 16.84
C LYS A 127 25.42 30.50 17.06
N ARG A 128 26.36 30.73 16.15
CA ARG A 128 27.80 30.51 16.40
C ARG A 128 28.24 31.55 17.44
N ASP A 129 28.47 31.10 18.68
CA ASP A 129 29.07 31.95 19.70
C ASP A 129 30.55 32.21 19.36
N ASN A 130 30.87 33.49 19.11
CA ASN A 130 32.23 33.97 18.92
C ASN A 130 32.93 34.04 20.28
N SER A 131 33.78 33.06 20.59
CA SER A 131 34.77 33.15 21.67
C SER A 131 35.94 32.20 21.38
N ALA A 132 36.87 32.65 20.55
CA ALA A 132 38.31 32.33 20.58
C ALA A 132 38.93 32.82 19.27
N GLY A 133 39.63 33.95 19.33
CA GLY A 133 40.58 34.27 18.28
C GLY A 133 41.81 33.37 18.43
N GLN A 134 42.11 32.55 17.43
CA GLN A 134 43.50 32.32 17.04
C GLN A 134 43.64 31.68 15.64
N ILE A 135 44.22 32.49 14.75
CA ILE A 135 45.21 32.19 13.70
C ILE A 135 44.85 31.21 12.57
N ILE A 136 44.82 31.82 11.41
CA ILE A 136 44.81 31.32 10.03
C ILE A 136 45.80 30.16 9.84
N SER A 137 45.28 29.00 9.44
CA SER A 137 45.93 28.14 8.47
C SER A 137 44.89 27.82 7.41
N ASN A 138 45.19 28.23 6.17
CA ASN A 138 44.44 27.86 4.98
C ASN A 138 44.52 26.33 4.77
N SER A 139 43.77 25.59 5.57
CA SER A 139 43.40 24.23 5.27
C SER A 139 42.02 24.34 4.64
N LEU A 140 41.98 24.20 3.31
CA LEU A 140 40.81 23.68 2.61
C LEU A 140 40.57 22.27 3.16
N VAL A 141 40.02 22.18 4.37
CA VAL A 141 39.33 20.98 4.81
C VAL A 141 38.09 20.97 3.93
N ALA A 142 38.18 20.22 2.83
CA ALA A 142 37.03 19.86 2.05
C ALA A 142 35.98 19.39 3.07
N LEU A 143 34.91 20.17 3.21
CA LEU A 143 33.76 19.74 4.00
C LEU A 143 33.42 18.33 3.50
N PRO A 144 33.20 17.34 4.39
CA PRO A 144 32.68 16.07 3.95
C PRO A 144 31.44 16.39 3.09
N PRO A 145 31.32 15.79 1.90
CA PRO A 145 30.22 16.10 0.99
C PRO A 145 28.92 16.02 1.78
N PRO A 146 27.98 16.96 1.56
CA PRO A 146 26.71 16.95 2.27
C PRO A 146 26.12 15.54 2.21
N PRO A 147 25.51 15.05 3.31
CA PRO A 147 24.84 13.75 3.28
C PRO A 147 23.93 13.76 2.04
N PRO A 148 23.98 12.70 1.21
CA PRO A 148 23.24 12.69 -0.03
C PRO A 148 21.79 13.04 0.29
N ARG A 149 21.25 14.09 -0.36
CA ARG A 149 19.83 14.42 -0.27
C ARG A 149 19.06 13.10 -0.40
N PRO A 150 18.13 12.77 0.51
CA PRO A 150 17.28 11.60 0.32
C PRO A 150 16.64 11.79 -1.04
N LYS A 151 17.09 11.00 -2.02
CA LYS A 151 16.58 11.10 -3.38
C LYS A 151 15.08 10.85 -3.28
N PRO A 152 14.24 11.57 -4.05
CA PRO A 152 12.85 11.19 -4.22
C PRO A 152 12.83 9.69 -4.50
N GLN A 153 12.39 8.89 -3.52
CA GLN A 153 12.55 7.44 -3.61
C GLN A 153 11.58 6.97 -4.67
N SER A 154 12.13 6.53 -5.80
CA SER A 154 11.33 5.84 -6.79
C SER A 154 10.74 4.58 -6.18
N GLN A 155 9.49 4.31 -6.54
CA GLN A 155 8.72 3.20 -6.03
C GLN A 155 8.36 2.24 -7.16
N TRP A 156 8.32 0.96 -6.83
CA TRP A 156 7.79 -0.05 -7.74
C TRP A 156 6.28 0.14 -7.91
N SER A 157 5.87 0.42 -9.14
CA SER A 157 4.49 0.40 -9.59
C SER A 157 4.21 -0.92 -10.30
N THR A 158 3.02 -1.48 -10.07
CA THR A 158 2.61 -2.73 -10.71
C THR A 158 1.30 -2.56 -11.45
N GLY A 159 1.26 -3.02 -12.70
CA GLY A 159 0.03 -3.15 -13.46
C GLY A 159 -0.80 -4.36 -13.02
N ASN A 160 -1.97 -4.50 -13.63
CA ASN A 160 -2.83 -5.66 -13.46
C ASN A 160 -2.14 -6.93 -13.98
N TRP A 161 -2.51 -8.07 -13.41
CA TRP A 161 -2.12 -9.37 -13.95
C TRP A 161 -2.81 -9.61 -15.28
N GLY A 162 -2.05 -10.07 -16.27
CA GLY A 162 -2.56 -10.54 -17.55
C GLY A 162 -3.35 -11.85 -17.40
N GLU A 163 -3.82 -12.37 -18.53
CA GLU A 163 -4.52 -13.66 -18.57
C GLU A 163 -3.59 -14.82 -18.21
N CYS A 164 -4.16 -15.87 -17.63
CA CYS A 164 -3.40 -17.06 -17.30
C CYS A 164 -2.96 -17.76 -18.59
N SER A 165 -1.68 -18.16 -18.65
CA SER A 165 -1.12 -18.83 -19.84
C SER A 165 -1.82 -20.15 -20.21
N VAL A 166 -2.61 -20.69 -19.28
CA VAL A 166 -3.39 -21.92 -19.47
C VAL A 166 -4.81 -21.70 -18.96
N THR A 167 -5.75 -22.44 -19.52
CA THR A 167 -7.13 -22.51 -19.01
C THR A 167 -7.26 -23.44 -17.81
N CYS A 168 -6.33 -24.39 -17.64
CA CYS A 168 -6.22 -25.26 -16.47
C CYS A 168 -4.78 -25.77 -16.29
N GLY A 169 -4.44 -26.17 -15.08
CA GLY A 169 -3.15 -26.72 -14.69
C GLY A 169 -2.19 -25.63 -14.22
N ASN A 170 -0.89 -25.91 -14.34
CA ASN A 170 0.16 -25.03 -13.84
C ASN A 170 0.45 -23.91 -14.85
N GLY A 171 -0.39 -22.89 -14.82
CA GLY A 171 -0.23 -21.67 -15.60
C GLY A 171 0.64 -20.64 -14.94
N GLN A 172 0.99 -19.62 -15.72
CA GLN A 172 1.65 -18.43 -15.24
C GLN A 172 0.94 -17.18 -15.76
N GLN A 173 0.83 -16.17 -14.91
CA GLN A 173 0.40 -14.82 -15.28
C GLN A 173 1.57 -13.87 -15.14
N THR A 174 1.68 -12.94 -16.08
CA THR A 174 2.64 -11.85 -16.07
C THR A 174 1.95 -10.53 -15.75
N ARG A 175 2.66 -9.61 -15.13
CA ARG A 175 2.22 -8.21 -14.97
C ARG A 175 3.36 -7.27 -15.27
N ILE A 176 3.01 -6.03 -15.58
CA ILE A 176 3.99 -4.95 -15.72
C ILE A 176 4.47 -4.56 -14.32
N VAL A 177 5.79 -4.47 -14.16
CA VAL A 177 6.44 -3.99 -12.93
C VAL A 177 7.47 -2.94 -13.34
N GLU A 178 7.17 -1.69 -13.06
CA GLU A 178 7.97 -0.54 -13.47
C GLU A 178 8.43 0.22 -12.24
N CYS A 179 9.68 0.65 -12.25
CA CYS A 179 10.16 1.59 -11.25
C CYS A 179 9.74 2.99 -11.70
N ARG A 180 9.04 3.74 -10.84
CA ARG A 180 8.58 5.09 -11.16
C ARG A 180 9.05 6.09 -10.13
N ASP A 181 9.43 7.27 -10.60
CA ASP A 181 9.73 8.41 -9.74
C ASP A 181 8.42 9.08 -9.23
N PRO A 182 8.51 10.06 -8.31
CA PRO A 182 7.32 10.77 -7.82
C PRO A 182 6.54 11.57 -8.87
N TRP A 183 7.08 11.73 -10.08
CA TRP A 183 6.44 12.40 -11.21
C TRP A 183 5.88 11.39 -12.23
N GLU A 184 5.81 10.11 -11.88
CA GLU A 184 5.30 9.00 -12.70
C GLU A 184 6.16 8.67 -13.93
N HIS A 185 7.40 9.15 -13.99
CA HIS A 185 8.34 8.78 -15.05
C HIS A 185 9.06 7.48 -14.73
N LEU A 186 9.46 6.76 -15.78
CA LEU A 186 10.29 5.56 -15.66
C LEU A 186 11.63 5.92 -15.00
N ALA A 187 11.88 5.26 -13.86
CA ALA A 187 13.07 5.41 -13.06
C ALA A 187 13.82 4.06 -12.96
N SER A 188 15.01 4.07 -12.36
CA SER A 188 15.86 2.87 -12.24
C SER A 188 16.55 2.74 -10.87
N ASP A 189 16.27 3.67 -9.97
CA ASP A 189 16.84 3.77 -8.62
C ASP A 189 16.01 3.07 -7.54
N CYS A 190 14.98 2.31 -7.92
CA CYS A 190 14.20 1.52 -6.98
C CYS A 190 15.03 0.35 -6.42
N PRO A 191 14.94 0.08 -5.10
CA PRO A 191 15.65 -1.05 -4.49
C PRO A 191 15.16 -2.38 -5.05
N THR A 192 16.07 -3.18 -5.61
CA THR A 192 15.77 -4.48 -6.23
C THR A 192 15.17 -5.48 -5.23
N SER A 193 15.51 -5.36 -3.94
CA SER A 193 14.97 -6.21 -2.87
C SER A 193 13.46 -6.03 -2.67
N LEU A 194 12.90 -4.86 -3.01
CA LEU A 194 11.48 -4.58 -2.94
C LEU A 194 10.76 -4.81 -4.27
N ARG A 195 11.47 -5.30 -5.31
CA ARG A 195 10.89 -5.51 -6.64
C ARG A 195 9.79 -6.56 -6.57
N PRO A 196 8.52 -6.19 -6.85
CA PRO A 196 7.43 -7.15 -6.84
C PRO A 196 7.61 -8.23 -7.91
N PRO A 197 7.06 -9.44 -7.70
CA PRO A 197 7.17 -10.51 -8.69
C PRO A 197 6.46 -10.11 -9.99
N VAL A 198 7.16 -10.29 -11.11
CA VAL A 198 6.66 -10.07 -12.47
C VAL A 198 5.75 -11.22 -12.90
N VAL A 199 5.95 -12.40 -12.31
CA VAL A 199 5.28 -13.65 -12.66
C VAL A 199 4.67 -14.27 -11.41
N ARG A 200 3.45 -14.81 -11.54
CA ARG A 200 2.83 -15.66 -10.51
C ARG A 200 2.24 -16.92 -11.13
N THR A 201 2.13 -17.97 -10.32
CA THR A 201 1.41 -19.19 -10.69
C THR A 201 -0.10 -18.95 -10.70
N CYS A 202 -0.79 -19.54 -11.67
CA CYS A 202 -2.23 -19.47 -11.85
C CYS A 202 -2.77 -20.78 -12.44
N GLY A 203 -4.09 -20.91 -12.48
CA GLY A 203 -4.78 -22.02 -13.13
C GLY A 203 -5.30 -23.05 -12.14
N ASP A 204 -6.50 -23.54 -12.42
CA ASP A 204 -7.18 -24.55 -11.62
C ASP A 204 -6.78 -25.96 -12.06
N PRO A 205 -6.89 -26.99 -11.21
CA PRO A 205 -6.57 -28.36 -11.60
C PRO A 205 -7.33 -28.79 -12.86
N CYS A 206 -6.59 -29.30 -13.85
CA CYS A 206 -7.21 -29.72 -15.10
C CYS A 206 -8.20 -30.87 -14.90
N PRO A 207 -9.32 -30.84 -15.62
CA PRO A 207 -10.27 -31.94 -15.58
C PRO A 207 -9.63 -33.22 -16.11
N MET A 208 -9.91 -34.33 -15.43
CA MET A 208 -9.35 -35.64 -15.70
C MET A 208 -10.41 -36.73 -15.72
N TRP A 209 -10.11 -37.80 -16.46
CA TRP A 209 -10.98 -38.98 -16.52
C TRP A 209 -10.85 -39.80 -15.24
N GLU A 210 -11.96 -39.95 -14.54
CA GLU A 210 -12.12 -40.91 -13.46
C GLU A 210 -12.79 -42.18 -13.99
N ALA A 211 -12.08 -43.29 -13.85
CA ALA A 211 -12.60 -44.61 -14.16
C ALA A 211 -13.23 -45.22 -12.92
N GLY A 212 -14.52 -45.52 -12.99
CA GLY A 212 -15.20 -46.29 -11.96
C GLY A 212 -14.82 -47.77 -12.00
N GLU A 213 -15.40 -48.51 -11.04
CA GLU A 213 -15.29 -49.96 -10.96
C GLU A 213 -15.80 -50.66 -12.24
N TRP A 214 -15.19 -51.80 -12.56
CA TRP A 214 -15.69 -52.66 -13.63
C TRP A 214 -16.97 -53.37 -13.18
N THR A 215 -17.94 -53.45 -14.09
CA THR A 215 -19.09 -54.33 -13.93
C THR A 215 -18.64 -55.79 -13.93
N SER A 216 -19.47 -56.66 -13.38
CA SER A 216 -19.33 -58.10 -13.59
C SER A 216 -19.25 -58.44 -15.08
N CYS A 217 -18.56 -59.54 -15.38
CA CYS A 217 -18.46 -60.04 -16.76
C CYS A 217 -19.87 -60.33 -17.28
N SER A 218 -20.14 -59.99 -18.55
CA SER A 218 -21.44 -60.19 -19.18
C SER A 218 -21.88 -61.65 -19.27
N LYS A 219 -20.95 -62.59 -19.05
CA LYS A 219 -21.21 -64.02 -18.98
C LYS A 219 -20.65 -64.58 -17.69
N VAL A 220 -21.35 -65.59 -17.19
CA VAL A 220 -20.92 -66.40 -16.03
C VAL A 220 -19.89 -67.47 -16.39
N CYS A 221 -19.70 -67.79 -17.67
CA CYS A 221 -18.66 -68.70 -18.15
C CYS A 221 -18.17 -68.33 -19.57
N GLY A 222 -16.93 -68.68 -19.87
CA GLY A 222 -16.30 -68.45 -21.18
C GLY A 222 -15.92 -66.98 -21.42
N ARG A 223 -15.87 -66.58 -22.70
CA ARG A 223 -15.51 -65.21 -23.13
C ARG A 223 -16.71 -64.28 -23.06
N GLY A 224 -16.55 -63.18 -22.33
CA GLY A 224 -17.50 -62.07 -22.21
C GLY A 224 -16.82 -60.72 -22.25
N PHE A 225 -17.55 -59.68 -21.85
CA PHE A 225 -17.02 -58.31 -21.73
C PHE A 225 -17.50 -57.69 -20.41
N LYS A 226 -16.69 -56.78 -19.89
CA LYS A 226 -17.01 -55.94 -18.73
C LYS A 226 -16.98 -54.48 -19.14
N ARG A 227 -17.78 -53.65 -18.49
CA ARG A 227 -17.89 -52.21 -18.75
C ARG A 227 -17.52 -51.45 -17.49
N ARG A 228 -17.05 -50.22 -17.60
CA ARG A 228 -16.91 -49.33 -16.45
C ARG A 228 -17.44 -47.95 -16.80
N GLN A 229 -17.95 -47.23 -15.82
CA GLN A 229 -18.39 -45.86 -16.01
C GLN A 229 -17.19 -44.92 -16.02
N LEU A 230 -17.13 -44.02 -17.00
CA LEU A 230 -16.15 -42.95 -17.06
C LEU A 230 -16.81 -41.61 -16.74
N ARG A 231 -16.27 -40.91 -15.74
CA ARG A 231 -16.66 -39.56 -15.35
C ARG A 231 -15.51 -38.59 -15.64
N CYS A 232 -15.86 -37.36 -15.97
CA CYS A 232 -14.90 -36.26 -16.07
C CYS A 232 -15.01 -35.46 -14.78
N SER A 233 -13.94 -35.33 -14.02
CA SER A 233 -13.92 -34.57 -12.77
C SER A 233 -12.88 -33.46 -12.85
N ALA A 234 -13.19 -32.32 -12.25
CA ALA A 234 -12.23 -31.24 -12.03
C ALA A 234 -11.80 -31.19 -10.55
N GLY A 235 -10.76 -30.40 -10.25
CA GLY A 235 -10.29 -30.19 -8.88
C GLY A 235 -11.43 -29.85 -7.92
N GLY A 236 -11.44 -30.49 -6.75
CA GLY A 236 -12.51 -30.32 -5.75
C GLY A 236 -13.69 -31.29 -5.86
N GLY A 237 -13.60 -32.34 -6.70
CA GLY A 237 -14.62 -33.39 -6.78
C GLY A 237 -15.85 -33.04 -7.63
N VAL A 238 -15.78 -31.94 -8.38
CA VAL A 238 -16.87 -31.49 -9.26
C VAL A 238 -16.92 -32.36 -10.50
N THR A 239 -18.06 -33.00 -10.77
CA THR A 239 -18.29 -33.77 -12.00
C THR A 239 -18.67 -32.83 -13.14
N LEU A 240 -17.94 -32.89 -14.25
CA LEU A 240 -18.13 -32.07 -15.45
C LEU A 240 -18.68 -32.88 -16.63
N PRO A 241 -19.24 -32.21 -17.65
CA PRO A 241 -19.59 -32.85 -18.91
C PRO A 241 -18.37 -33.50 -19.59
N ARG A 242 -18.57 -34.68 -20.19
CA ARG A 242 -17.52 -35.50 -20.85
C ARG A 242 -16.67 -34.73 -21.87
N GLU A 243 -17.24 -33.70 -22.48
CA GLU A 243 -16.61 -32.79 -23.44
C GLU A 243 -15.33 -32.13 -22.90
N HIS A 244 -15.29 -31.79 -21.61
CA HIS A 244 -14.18 -31.08 -20.98
C HIS A 244 -12.92 -31.96 -20.82
N CYS A 245 -13.08 -33.28 -20.86
CA CYS A 245 -11.97 -34.24 -20.80
C CYS A 245 -11.56 -34.79 -22.18
N LYS A 246 -12.18 -34.34 -23.29
CA LYS A 246 -11.89 -34.87 -24.64
C LYS A 246 -10.44 -34.68 -25.10
N LEU A 247 -9.78 -33.62 -24.63
CA LEU A 247 -8.39 -33.31 -24.95
C LEU A 247 -7.39 -34.25 -24.24
N LYS A 248 -7.85 -35.08 -23.29
CA LYS A 248 -7.04 -36.06 -22.56
C LYS A 248 -7.37 -37.48 -23.02
N ARG A 249 -6.37 -38.37 -22.96
CA ARG A 249 -6.50 -39.78 -23.36
C ARG A 249 -7.62 -40.45 -22.56
N LYS A 250 -8.70 -40.82 -23.25
CA LYS A 250 -9.85 -41.51 -22.67
C LYS A 250 -9.46 -42.94 -22.23
N PRO A 251 -9.71 -43.34 -20.98
CA PRO A 251 -9.53 -44.72 -20.53
C PRO A 251 -10.48 -45.69 -21.27
N GLN A 252 -10.14 -46.98 -21.29
CA GLN A 252 -11.02 -48.00 -21.88
C GLN A 252 -12.34 -48.11 -21.11
N GLU A 253 -13.47 -47.99 -21.79
CA GLU A 253 -14.83 -48.12 -21.19
C GLU A 253 -15.35 -49.56 -21.26
N LEU A 254 -14.80 -50.35 -22.20
CA LEU A 254 -15.11 -51.75 -22.46
C LEU A 254 -13.81 -52.55 -22.46
N ASP A 255 -13.80 -53.69 -21.77
CA ASP A 255 -12.69 -54.64 -21.75
C ASP A 255 -13.23 -56.07 -21.83
N PHE A 256 -12.40 -57.01 -22.30
CA PHE A 256 -12.78 -58.41 -22.45
C PHE A 256 -12.46 -59.18 -21.17
N CYS A 257 -13.31 -60.15 -20.83
CA CYS A 257 -13.13 -61.01 -19.66
C CYS A 257 -13.31 -62.48 -20.04
N MET A 258 -12.62 -63.36 -19.31
CA MET A 258 -12.75 -64.80 -19.43
C MET A 258 -13.08 -65.37 -18.05
N VAL A 259 -14.29 -65.90 -17.88
CA VAL A 259 -14.73 -66.52 -16.64
C VAL A 259 -14.56 -68.03 -16.77
N ARG A 260 -13.72 -68.59 -15.90
CA ARG A 260 -13.55 -70.03 -15.82
C ARG A 260 -14.78 -70.63 -15.13
N PRO A 261 -15.32 -71.76 -15.64
CA PRO A 261 -16.44 -72.45 -15.01
C PRO A 261 -16.10 -72.92 -13.60
#